data_AF-A0A7J9DZ92-F1
#
_entry.id   AF-A0A7J9DZ92-F1
#
_cell.length_a   1.000
_cell.length_b   1.000
_cell.length_c   1.000
_cell.angle_alpha   90.00
_cell.angle_beta   90.00
_cell.angle_gamma   90.00
#
_symmetry.space_group_name_H-M   'P 1'
#
loop_
_entity.id
_entity.type
_entity.pdbx_description
1 polymer ?
#
loop_
_entity_poly.entity_id
_entity_poly.type
_entity_poly.pdbx_seq_one_letter_code
_entity_poly.pdbx_strand_id
1 'polypeptide(L)' 'TTSRRLAERKVEKFQKNITKRGAVPETTTKKGKDYPVGPVLLGFFIFVVIGS' A
#
# COMPACT_ATOMS: atom_id res chain seq x y z
N THR A 1 -16.90 27.06 16.71
CA THR A 1 -17.03 26.36 15.41
C THR A 1 -15.86 26.79 14.54
N THR A 2 -15.08 25.86 13.98
CA THR A 2 -13.93 26.23 13.15
C THR A 2 -14.40 26.54 11.72
N SER A 3 -13.79 27.52 11.06
CA SER A 3 -14.18 27.90 9.70
C SER A 3 -13.83 26.81 8.68
N ARG A 4 -14.74 26.56 7.72
CA ARG A 4 -14.64 25.51 6.69
C ARG A 4 -13.32 25.54 5.91
N ARG A 5 -12.84 26.73 5.56
CA ARG A 5 -11.56 26.96 4.86
C ARG A 5 -10.35 26.42 5.62
N LEU A 6 -10.37 26.46 6.95
CA LEU A 6 -9.27 25.93 7.77
C LEU A 6 -9.29 24.40 7.82
N ALA A 7 -10.48 23.79 7.80
CA ALA A 7 -10.62 22.34 7.73
C ALA A 7 -10.13 21.79 6.39
N GLU A 8 -10.51 22.42 5.27
CA GLU A 8 -10.10 22.01 3.91
C GLU A 8 -8.56 22.04 3.74
N ARG A 9 -7.90 23.12 4.18
CA ARG A 9 -6.42 23.23 4.15
C ARG A 9 -5.73 22.19 5.04
N LYS A 10 -6.35 21.84 6.16
CA LYS A 10 -5.82 20.83 7.09
C LYS A 10 -5.88 19.45 6.43
N VAL A 11 -6.99 19.09 5.80
CA VAL A 11 -7.17 17.83 5.05
C VAL A 11 -6.18 17.72 3.89
N GLU A 12 -6.04 18.77 3.09
CA GLU A 12 -5.12 18.79 1.95
C GLU A 12 -3.66 18.53 2.38
N LYS A 13 -3.22 19.13 3.49
CA LYS A 13 -1.88 18.90 4.06
C LYS A 13 -1.70 17.47 4.56
N PHE A 14 -2.71 16.88 5.20
CA PHE A 14 -2.64 15.50 5.66
C PHE A 14 -2.62 14.50 4.51
N GLN A 15 -3.46 14.70 3.50
CA GLN A 15 -3.52 13.82 2.33
C GLN A 15 -2.18 13.80 1.57
N LYS A 16 -1.53 14.96 1.42
CA LYS A 16 -0.18 15.07 0.82
C LYS A 16 0.92 14.38 1.65
N ASN A 17 0.74 14.26 2.96
CA ASN A 17 1.67 13.53 3.82
C ASN A 17 1.42 12.02 3.77
N ILE A 18 0.18 11.54 3.58
CA ILE A 18 -0.10 10.10 3.41
C ILE A 18 0.50 9.57 2.11
N THR A 19 0.35 10.29 1.00
CA THR A 19 0.94 9.87 -0.28
C THR A 19 2.47 9.95 -0.29
N LYS A 20 3.06 10.85 0.50
CA LYS A 20 4.52 10.93 0.69
C LYS A 20 5.08 9.93 1.72
N ARG A 21 4.27 9.49 2.71
CA ARG A 21 4.68 8.55 3.77
C ARG A 21 4.77 7.09 3.29
N GLY A 22 4.47 6.82 2.03
CA GLY A 22 4.68 5.51 1.38
C GLY A 22 5.40 5.58 0.03
N ALA A 23 5.79 6.78 -0.44
CA ALA A 23 6.52 6.95 -1.69
C ALA A 23 8.04 6.91 -1.45
N VAL A 24 8.51 5.87 -0.76
CA VAL A 24 9.92 5.46 -0.88
C VAL A 24 9.97 4.70 -2.20
N PRO A 25 10.66 5.20 -3.25
CA PRO A 25 10.82 4.40 -4.46
C PRO A 25 11.54 3.11 -4.06
N GLU A 26 10.87 1.97 -4.23
CA GLU A 26 11.38 0.63 -3.93
C GLU A 26 12.50 0.24 -4.91
N THR A 27 13.62 0.94 -4.87
CA THR A 27 14.81 0.61 -5.65
C THR A 27 15.68 -0.47 -4.98
N THR A 28 15.24 -1.08 -3.87
CA THR A 28 16.03 -2.05 -3.08
C THR A 28 15.48 -3.49 -3.05
N THR A 29 14.36 -3.80 -3.70
CA THR A 29 13.83 -5.19 -3.73
C THR A 29 13.54 -5.70 -5.14
N LYS A 30 14.40 -5.35 -6.11
CA LYS A 30 14.51 -6.09 -7.39
C LYS A 30 15.34 -7.37 -7.24
N LYS A 31 15.02 -8.23 -6.26
CA LYS A 31 15.58 -9.59 -6.17
C LYS A 31 14.51 -10.55 -5.64
N GLY A 32 13.85 -11.25 -6.55
CA GLY A 32 12.84 -12.26 -6.22
C GLY A 32 11.92 -12.49 -7.40
N LYS A 33 12.50 -12.77 -8.57
CA LYS A 33 11.79 -12.93 -9.85
C LYS A 33 11.57 -14.40 -10.17
N ASP A 34 11.47 -15.25 -9.15
CA ASP A 34 11.54 -16.71 -9.34
C ASP A 34 10.18 -17.39 -9.36
N TYR A 35 9.09 -16.66 -9.14
CA TYR A 35 7.75 -17.15 -9.44
C TYR A 35 6.91 -16.01 -10.02
N PRO A 36 6.26 -16.17 -11.19
CA PRO A 36 5.38 -15.17 -11.78
C PRO A 36 4.10 -14.96 -10.96
N VAL A 37 3.93 -15.71 -9.87
CA VAL A 37 2.86 -15.59 -8.89
C VAL A 37 3.39 -14.86 -7.66
N GLY A 38 2.73 -13.76 -7.30
CA GLY A 38 3.09 -13.02 -6.08
C GLY A 38 2.84 -13.85 -4.82
N PRO A 39 3.48 -13.50 -3.67
CA PRO A 39 3.31 -14.21 -2.40
C PRO A 39 1.85 -14.40 -1.99
N VAL A 40 0.98 -13.45 -2.35
CA VAL A 40 -0.47 -13.49 -2.09
C VAL A 40 -1.16 -14.62 -2.85
N LEU A 41 -0.86 -14.79 -4.14
CA LEU A 41 -1.46 -15.86 -4.97
C LEU A 41 -0.96 -17.24 -4.55
N LEU A 42 0.32 -17.35 -4.17
CA LEU A 42 0.88 -18.59 -3.66
C LEU A 42 0.23 -19.01 -2.33
N GLY A 43 0.05 -18.06 -1.41
CA GLY A 43 -0.67 -18.30 -0.15
C GLY A 43 -2.13 -18.69 -0.36
N PHE A 44 -2.81 -18.05 -1.30
CA PHE A 44 -4.19 -18.40 -1.67
C PHE A 44 -4.29 -19.82 -2.24
N PHE A 45 -3.36 -20.20 -3.13
CA PHE A 45 -3.33 -21.54 -3.72
C PHE A 45 -3.18 -22.63 -2.65
N ILE A 46 -2.25 -22.45 -1.71
CA ILE A 46 -2.03 -23.40 -0.61
C ILE A 46 -3.27 -23.48 0.30
N PHE A 47 -3.89 -22.34 0.63
CA PHE A 47 -5.10 -22.30 1.45
C PHE A 47 -6.26 -23.06 0.82
N VAL A 48 -6.49 -22.91 -0.49
CA VAL A 48 -7.53 -23.63 -1.21
C VAL A 48 -7.24 -25.12 -1.27
N VAL A 49 -6.00 -25.52 -1.53
CA VAL A 49 -5.63 -26.95 -1.67
C VAL A 49 -5.64 -27.69 -0.34
N ILE A 50 -5.24 -27.05 0.76
CA ILE A 50 -5.19 -27.67 2.09
C ILE A 50 -6.54 -27.56 2.83
N GLY A 51 -7.29 -26.47 2.57
CA GLY A 51 -8.50 -26.10 3.32
C GLY A 51 -9.83 -26.39 2.62
N SER A 52 -9.82 -27.05 1.45
CA SER A 52 -11.03 -27.58 0.79
C SER A 52 -11.34 -29.01 1.22
#